data_AF-A0A9P0QFE7-F1
#
_entry.id   AF-A0A9P0QFE7-F1
#
_cell.length_a   1.000
_cell.length_b   1.000
_cell.length_c   1.000
_cell.angle_alpha   90.00
_cell.angle_beta   90.00
_cell.angle_gamma   90.00
#
_symmetry.space_group_name_H-M   'P 1'
#
loop_
_entity.id
_entity.type
_entity.pdbx_description
1 polymer ?
#
loop_
_entity_poly.entity_id
_entity_poly.type
_entity_poly.pdbx_seq_one_letter_code
_entity_poly.pdbx_strand_id
1 'polypeptide(L)'
;MEDKAIKRKTTNKESRRQQSVVYTLTSLSGERKVVCKKIFLNTLSISERTARTALSKVKECGILEADKRGGRQRKYDEKKREEFIRKDISEHIDRFPRVESHYCRASIIKMYLHPDLNLRKMHAMYLDELEKVGRVEKPSFHTYRRVFKAKNLSFHSPKKDQCSLCVSYREGDDTVKHKLKARYDLHIAEKLYPIISLARINSPYKVVPMKFSDFKDYKSLSKDLRILSIRTSESGKNVKWTDVMEVYGCQDSETIQHVTGGCQAFAPTDYKERHDIAAKIMHQELAYKFKLIECKLQYYKYTPQCVLENDKYKLYWDRTVLTDQYIKQNRPDIIIVDKGAQKVTLIDVAIPNSNNLTYKHNEKVAKYRELEFQIKRQWKMKYVETIPIIMSSTGVIPRRLLENIKALELSENIYKIIQKGVLLATARIVRKFMGNAST
;
A
#
# COMPACT_ATOMS: atom_id res chain seq x y z
N MET A 1 -23.29 -70.03 -26.28
CA MET A 1 -22.73 -68.80 -25.68
C MET A 1 -23.86 -68.15 -24.92
N GLU A 2 -23.87 -68.29 -23.60
CA GLU A 2 -24.98 -67.85 -22.74
C GLU A 2 -24.96 -66.34 -22.51
N ASP A 3 -26.11 -65.70 -22.76
CA ASP A 3 -26.38 -64.30 -22.47
C ASP A 3 -26.40 -64.03 -20.96
N LYS A 4 -25.39 -63.31 -20.46
CA LYS A 4 -25.36 -62.83 -19.08
C LYS A 4 -26.29 -61.62 -18.92
N ALA A 5 -27.48 -61.87 -18.40
CA ALA A 5 -28.38 -60.84 -17.90
C ALA A 5 -27.74 -60.06 -16.73
N ILE A 6 -27.53 -58.75 -16.92
CA ILE A 6 -27.00 -57.84 -15.90
C ILE A 6 -28.11 -57.56 -14.87
N LYS A 7 -28.08 -58.28 -13.74
CA LYS A 7 -28.94 -57.98 -12.57
C LYS A 7 -28.49 -56.67 -11.92
N ARG A 8 -29.23 -55.58 -12.14
CA ARG A 8 -29.08 -54.33 -11.36
C ARG A 8 -29.68 -54.55 -9.97
N LYS A 9 -28.86 -54.36 -8.93
CA LYS A 9 -29.33 -54.30 -7.53
C LYS A 9 -30.28 -53.11 -7.35
N THR A 10 -31.58 -53.37 -7.29
CA THR A 10 -32.57 -52.43 -6.74
C THR A 10 -32.45 -52.46 -5.22
N THR A 11 -31.63 -51.57 -4.66
CA THR A 11 -31.74 -51.27 -3.24
C THR A 11 -33.06 -50.53 -3.02
N ASN A 12 -33.92 -51.10 -2.18
CA ASN A 12 -35.19 -50.54 -1.72
C ASN A 12 -34.96 -49.34 -0.77
N LYS A 13 -34.18 -48.35 -1.23
CA LYS A 13 -33.97 -47.08 -0.53
C LYS A 13 -34.82 -46.04 -1.23
N GLU A 14 -35.64 -45.32 -0.46
CA GLU A 14 -36.37 -44.17 -0.95
C GLU A 14 -35.43 -43.25 -1.76
N SER A 15 -35.86 -42.88 -2.95
CA SER A 15 -35.11 -41.98 -3.82
C SER A 15 -34.82 -40.68 -3.06
N ARG A 16 -33.54 -40.31 -2.95
CA ARG A 16 -33.11 -38.99 -2.43
C ARG A 16 -33.74 -37.83 -3.22
N ARG A 17 -34.26 -38.10 -4.42
CA ARG A 17 -34.99 -37.16 -5.26
C ARG A 17 -36.50 -37.30 -4.98
N GLN A 18 -37.04 -36.38 -4.19
CA GLN A 18 -38.47 -36.38 -3.84
C GLN A 18 -39.37 -35.68 -4.88
N GLN A 19 -38.79 -34.85 -5.75
CA GLN A 19 -39.53 -34.17 -6.83
C GLN A 19 -38.73 -34.13 -8.13
N SER A 20 -39.42 -34.27 -9.26
CA SER A 20 -38.84 -34.13 -10.60
C SER A 20 -39.41 -32.89 -11.28
N VAL A 21 -38.53 -31.95 -11.65
CA VAL A 21 -38.90 -30.74 -12.37
C VAL A 21 -38.90 -31.01 -13.88
N VAL A 22 -40.03 -30.72 -14.53
CA VAL A 22 -40.19 -30.79 -16.00
C VAL A 22 -40.18 -29.37 -16.54
N TYR A 23 -39.38 -29.12 -17.59
CA TYR A 23 -39.29 -27.81 -18.23
C TYR A 23 -40.08 -27.81 -19.54
N THR A 24 -40.95 -26.83 -19.75
CA THR A 24 -41.79 -26.70 -20.94
C THR A 24 -41.69 -25.31 -21.54
N LEU A 25 -41.58 -25.21 -22.86
CA LEU A 25 -41.69 -23.96 -23.60
C LEU A 25 -42.95 -23.97 -24.48
N THR A 26 -43.60 -22.83 -24.62
CA THR A 26 -44.79 -22.69 -25.47
C THR A 26 -44.38 -22.33 -26.89
N SER A 27 -44.85 -23.11 -27.86
CA SER A 27 -44.72 -22.85 -29.29
C SER A 27 -45.54 -21.62 -29.70
N LEU A 28 -45.24 -21.02 -30.85
CA LEU A 28 -46.03 -19.91 -31.42
C LEU A 28 -47.51 -20.30 -31.67
N SER A 29 -47.78 -21.59 -31.82
CA SER A 29 -49.12 -22.18 -31.92
C SER A 29 -49.85 -22.39 -30.58
N GLY A 30 -49.23 -22.02 -29.45
CA GLY A 30 -49.79 -22.21 -28.10
C GLY A 30 -49.52 -23.59 -27.47
N GLU A 31 -48.89 -24.52 -28.21
CA GLU A 31 -48.58 -25.86 -27.70
C GLU A 31 -47.39 -25.86 -26.75
N ARG A 32 -47.50 -26.56 -25.61
CA ARG A 32 -46.40 -26.73 -24.65
C ARG A 32 -45.51 -27.90 -25.06
N LYS A 33 -44.26 -27.62 -25.42
CA LYS A 33 -43.24 -28.63 -25.73
C LYS A 33 -42.30 -28.83 -24.53
N VAL A 34 -42.11 -30.09 -24.14
CA VAL A 34 -41.14 -30.47 -23.10
C VAL A 34 -39.73 -30.30 -23.65
N VAL A 35 -38.86 -29.61 -22.90
CA VAL A 35 -37.48 -29.32 -23.30
C VAL A 35 -36.52 -29.67 -22.18
N CYS A 36 -35.24 -29.80 -22.54
CA CYS A 36 -34.20 -29.94 -21.52
C CYS A 36 -33.97 -28.62 -20.78
N LYS A 37 -33.50 -28.71 -19.54
CA LYS A 37 -33.16 -27.55 -18.70
C LYS A 37 -32.26 -26.53 -19.41
N LYS A 38 -31.26 -27.00 -20.18
CA LYS A 38 -30.30 -26.12 -20.87
C LYS A 38 -30.97 -25.28 -21.95
N ILE A 39 -31.90 -25.86 -22.72
CA ILE A 39 -32.70 -25.15 -23.71
C ILE A 39 -33.61 -24.14 -23.02
N PHE A 40 -34.33 -24.54 -21.97
CA PHE A 40 -35.24 -23.65 -21.25
C PHE A 40 -34.55 -22.39 -20.70
N LEU A 41 -33.40 -22.54 -20.04
CA LEU A 41 -32.65 -21.42 -19.45
C LEU A 41 -32.07 -20.48 -20.52
N ASN A 42 -31.54 -21.04 -21.61
CA ASN A 42 -30.94 -20.27 -22.70
C ASN A 42 -32.02 -19.53 -23.51
N THR A 43 -33.13 -20.18 -23.83
CA THR A 43 -34.22 -19.57 -24.61
C THR A 43 -34.89 -18.42 -23.86
N LEU A 44 -35.06 -18.54 -22.54
CA LEU A 44 -35.65 -17.46 -21.72
C LEU A 44 -34.61 -16.49 -21.16
N SER A 45 -33.32 -16.71 -21.40
CA SER A 45 -32.21 -15.90 -20.87
C SER A 45 -32.26 -15.70 -19.35
N ILE A 46 -32.64 -16.76 -18.62
CA ILE A 46 -32.74 -16.74 -17.14
C ILE A 46 -31.68 -17.64 -16.50
N SER A 47 -31.19 -17.22 -15.33
CA SER A 47 -30.26 -18.03 -14.55
C SER A 47 -30.97 -19.23 -13.92
N GLU A 48 -30.24 -20.33 -13.72
CA GLU A 48 -30.75 -21.49 -12.99
C GLU A 48 -31.24 -21.12 -11.57
N ARG A 49 -30.54 -20.20 -10.90
CA ARG A 49 -30.91 -19.72 -9.58
C ARG A 49 -32.27 -19.04 -9.60
N THR A 50 -32.56 -18.26 -10.63
CA THR A 50 -33.85 -17.57 -10.82
C THR A 50 -34.98 -18.58 -10.97
N ALA A 51 -34.82 -19.59 -11.84
CA ALA A 51 -35.83 -20.63 -12.06
C ALA A 51 -36.11 -21.45 -10.79
N ARG A 52 -35.06 -21.84 -10.05
CA ARG A 52 -35.20 -22.57 -8.77
C ARG A 52 -35.89 -21.71 -7.69
N THR A 53 -35.53 -20.44 -7.60
CA THR A 53 -36.12 -19.52 -6.61
C THR A 53 -37.60 -19.27 -6.90
N ALA A 54 -37.96 -19.12 -8.17
CA ALA A 54 -39.35 -19.00 -8.59
C ALA A 54 -40.14 -20.25 -8.17
N LEU A 55 -39.64 -21.44 -8.48
CA LEU A 55 -40.29 -22.71 -8.10
C LEU A 55 -40.44 -22.86 -6.58
N SER A 56 -39.43 -22.47 -5.79
CA SER A 56 -39.50 -22.53 -4.32
C SER A 56 -40.51 -21.56 -3.70
N LYS A 57 -40.93 -20.53 -4.45
CA LYS A 57 -41.88 -19.50 -4.01
C LYS A 57 -43.29 -19.74 -4.53
N VAL A 58 -43.52 -20.81 -5.29
CA VAL A 58 -44.86 -21.23 -5.71
C VAL A 58 -45.48 -22.04 -4.57
N LYS A 59 -46.60 -21.56 -4.03
CA LYS A 59 -47.38 -22.31 -3.02
C LYS A 59 -48.09 -23.50 -3.66
N GLU A 60 -48.61 -24.43 -2.86
CA GLU A 60 -49.36 -25.62 -3.33
C GLU A 60 -50.52 -25.28 -4.29
N CYS A 61 -51.08 -24.07 -4.19
CA CYS A 61 -52.15 -23.56 -5.06
C CYS A 61 -51.65 -22.86 -6.34
N GLY A 62 -50.36 -22.94 -6.69
CA GLY A 62 -49.80 -22.34 -7.92
C GLY A 62 -49.55 -20.83 -7.85
N ILE A 63 -49.85 -20.18 -6.71
CA ILE A 63 -49.69 -18.73 -6.52
C ILE A 63 -48.28 -18.44 -5.99
N LEU A 64 -47.60 -17.47 -6.62
CA LEU A 64 -46.29 -16.98 -6.17
C LEU A 64 -46.43 -16.18 -4.86
N GLU A 65 -45.50 -16.39 -3.92
CA GLU A 65 -45.42 -15.57 -2.71
C GLU A 65 -45.28 -14.07 -3.02
N ALA A 66 -45.98 -13.24 -2.24
CA ALA A 66 -45.92 -11.78 -2.38
C ALA A 66 -44.50 -11.23 -2.16
N ASP A 67 -44.12 -10.21 -2.94
CA ASP A 67 -42.82 -9.57 -2.86
C ASP A 67 -42.69 -8.79 -1.54
N LYS A 68 -41.72 -9.16 -0.71
CA LYS A 68 -41.43 -8.53 0.59
C LYS A 68 -40.31 -7.49 0.51
N ARG A 69 -39.96 -7.02 -0.70
CA ARG A 69 -39.00 -5.93 -0.89
C ARG A 69 -39.59 -4.61 -0.40
N GLY A 70 -38.92 -3.95 0.56
CA GLY A 70 -39.36 -2.66 1.14
C GLY A 70 -39.08 -2.49 2.64
N GLY A 71 -38.91 -3.58 3.39
CA GLY A 71 -38.51 -3.54 4.82
C GLY A 71 -39.62 -3.13 5.80
N ARG A 72 -39.51 -3.58 7.07
CA ARG A 72 -40.38 -3.17 8.19
C ARG A 72 -40.13 -1.70 8.55
N GLN A 73 -41.18 -0.92 8.79
CA GLN A 73 -41.07 0.40 9.43
C GLN A 73 -40.46 0.23 10.84
N ARG A 74 -39.42 1.02 11.14
CA ARG A 74 -38.72 0.99 12.44
C ARG A 74 -39.58 1.63 13.53
N LYS A 75 -39.58 1.04 14.74
CA LYS A 75 -40.29 1.60 15.90
C LYS A 75 -39.65 2.92 16.35
N TYR A 76 -40.44 3.83 16.94
CA TYR A 76 -40.00 5.16 17.41
C TYR A 76 -38.78 5.09 18.36
N ASP A 77 -38.76 4.12 19.26
CA ASP A 77 -37.70 3.95 20.26
C ASP A 77 -36.36 3.52 19.64
N GLU A 78 -36.39 2.71 18.57
CA GLU A 78 -35.18 2.33 17.82
C GLU A 78 -34.54 3.55 17.14
N LYS A 79 -35.36 4.52 16.70
CA LYS A 79 -34.89 5.74 16.04
C LYS A 79 -34.19 6.68 17.05
N LYS A 80 -34.81 6.91 18.22
CA LYS A 80 -34.22 7.71 19.31
C LYS A 80 -32.90 7.13 19.80
N ARG A 81 -32.82 5.81 19.97
CA ARG A 81 -31.59 5.12 20.37
C ARG A 81 -30.47 5.29 19.34
N GLU A 82 -30.80 5.17 18.05
CA GLU A 82 -29.83 5.36 16.97
C GLU A 82 -29.34 6.82 16.88
N GLU A 83 -30.22 7.79 17.13
CA GLU A 83 -29.87 9.23 17.21
C GLU A 83 -28.90 9.51 18.36
N PHE A 84 -29.14 8.94 19.54
CA PHE A 84 -28.23 9.06 20.69
C PHE A 84 -26.83 8.50 20.40
N ILE A 85 -26.74 7.29 19.83
CA ILE A 85 -25.46 6.67 19.45
C ILE A 85 -24.72 7.53 18.43
N ARG A 86 -25.42 8.11 17.46
CA ARG A 86 -24.80 9.00 16.45
C ARG A 86 -24.25 10.28 17.08
N LYS A 87 -24.95 10.85 18.06
CA LYS A 87 -24.51 12.05 18.78
C LYS A 87 -23.23 11.77 19.59
N ASP A 88 -23.20 10.65 20.29
CA ASP A 88 -22.04 10.22 21.09
C ASP A 88 -20.78 9.99 20.24
N ILE A 89 -20.93 9.30 19.09
CA ILE A 89 -19.85 9.13 18.10
C ILE A 89 -19.40 10.50 17.55
N SER A 90 -20.35 11.40 17.29
CA SER A 90 -20.05 12.74 16.79
C SER A 90 -19.18 13.52 17.77
N GLU A 91 -19.53 13.50 19.06
CA GLU A 91 -18.78 14.16 20.14
C GLU A 91 -17.38 13.58 20.27
N HIS A 92 -17.21 12.25 20.19
CA HIS A 92 -15.89 11.62 20.21
C HIS A 92 -15.02 12.08 19.03
N ILE A 93 -15.57 12.15 17.81
CA ILE A 93 -14.84 12.63 16.62
C ILE A 93 -14.42 14.10 16.77
N ASP A 94 -15.23 14.92 17.45
CA ASP A 94 -14.97 16.35 17.63
C ASP A 94 -13.85 16.67 18.61
N ARG A 95 -13.46 15.72 19.49
CA ARG A 95 -12.32 15.86 20.40
C ARG A 95 -10.96 15.81 19.70
N PHE A 96 -10.89 15.31 18.47
CA PHE A 96 -9.63 15.24 17.74
C PHE A 96 -9.24 16.61 17.17
N PRO A 97 -7.96 17.03 17.33
CA PRO A 97 -7.49 18.29 16.78
C PRO A 97 -7.56 18.28 15.25
N ARG A 98 -8.11 19.36 14.69
CA ARG A 98 -8.30 19.52 13.24
C ARG A 98 -7.23 20.44 12.68
N VAL A 99 -6.76 20.11 11.48
CA VAL A 99 -5.80 20.91 10.73
C VAL A 99 -6.50 21.49 9.52
N GLU A 100 -6.42 22.81 9.37
CA GLU A 100 -6.90 23.49 8.17
C GLU A 100 -5.99 23.22 6.98
N SER A 101 -6.56 23.03 5.80
CA SER A 101 -5.77 22.99 4.58
C SER A 101 -5.24 24.39 4.25
N HIS A 102 -4.02 24.69 4.69
CA HIS A 102 -3.32 25.96 4.39
C HIS A 102 -3.02 26.23 2.90
N TYR A 103 -3.62 25.49 1.96
CA TYR A 103 -3.21 25.46 0.55
C TYR A 103 -4.31 25.43 -0.52
N CYS A 104 -5.57 25.71 -0.21
CA CYS A 104 -6.61 25.81 -1.24
C CYS A 104 -7.31 27.17 -1.20
N ARG A 105 -6.98 28.03 -2.18
CA ARG A 105 -7.83 29.17 -2.54
C ARG A 105 -9.16 28.62 -3.10
N ALA A 106 -10.25 29.30 -2.73
CA ALA A 106 -11.65 29.15 -3.15
C ALA A 106 -12.47 27.98 -2.54
N SER A 107 -13.35 28.41 -1.62
CA SER A 107 -14.75 28.02 -1.39
C SER A 107 -15.18 26.72 -0.68
N ILE A 108 -14.31 25.81 -0.22
CA ILE A 108 -14.73 24.77 0.75
C ILE A 108 -13.60 24.49 1.78
N ILE A 109 -13.79 24.93 3.03
CA ILE A 109 -12.85 24.69 4.14
C ILE A 109 -13.00 23.23 4.60
N LYS A 110 -12.41 22.30 3.87
CA LYS A 110 -12.34 20.89 4.29
C LYS A 110 -11.30 20.74 5.40
N MET A 111 -11.73 20.30 6.58
CA MET A 111 -10.84 20.08 7.72
C MET A 111 -10.23 18.68 7.70
N TYR A 112 -8.95 18.60 8.04
CA TYR A 112 -8.21 17.33 8.00
C TYR A 112 -7.80 16.86 9.38
N LEU A 113 -7.80 15.54 9.58
CA LEU A 113 -7.24 14.88 10.75
C LEU A 113 -5.81 14.42 10.47
N HIS A 114 -5.03 14.24 11.55
CA HIS A 114 -3.62 13.85 11.48
C HIS A 114 -3.40 12.55 10.66
N PRO A 115 -2.32 12.44 9.85
CA PRO A 115 -2.02 11.26 9.03
C PRO A 115 -1.88 9.95 9.82
N ASP A 116 -1.47 10.01 11.09
CA ASP A 116 -1.28 8.81 11.92
C ASP A 116 -2.61 8.22 12.44
N LEU A 117 -3.68 9.02 12.37
CA LEU A 117 -5.04 8.59 12.67
C LEU A 117 -5.63 7.91 11.44
N ASN A 118 -6.41 6.87 11.68
CA ASN A 118 -7.24 6.26 10.67
C ASN A 118 -8.58 5.87 11.30
N LEU A 119 -9.56 5.59 10.44
CA LEU A 119 -10.93 5.35 10.88
C LEU A 119 -11.06 4.17 11.86
N ARG A 120 -10.22 3.13 11.67
CA ARG A 120 -10.21 1.93 12.52
C ARG A 120 -9.60 2.23 13.89
N LYS A 121 -8.51 3.00 13.94
CA LYS A 121 -7.87 3.46 15.18
C LYS A 121 -8.81 4.35 15.99
N MET A 122 -9.49 5.31 15.35
CA MET A 122 -10.46 6.16 16.04
C MET A 122 -11.63 5.34 16.59
N HIS A 123 -12.14 4.36 15.83
CA HIS A 123 -13.18 3.45 16.32
C HIS A 123 -12.70 2.59 17.49
N ALA A 124 -11.45 2.11 17.47
CA ALA A 124 -10.86 1.37 18.57
C ALA A 124 -10.70 2.23 19.84
N MET A 125 -10.25 3.47 19.70
CA MET A 125 -10.17 4.45 20.81
C MET A 125 -11.55 4.73 21.41
N TYR A 126 -12.56 4.88 20.56
CA TYR A 126 -13.94 5.05 21.01
C TYR A 126 -14.48 3.82 21.76
N LEU A 127 -14.17 2.60 21.30
CA LEU A 127 -14.57 1.38 22.02
C LEU A 127 -13.88 1.25 23.39
N ASP A 128 -12.61 1.65 23.50
CA ASP A 128 -11.85 1.69 24.76
C ASP A 128 -12.44 2.72 25.74
N GLU A 129 -12.84 3.90 25.27
CA GLU A 129 -13.56 4.89 26.08
C GLU A 129 -14.91 4.36 26.59
N LEU A 130 -15.68 3.67 25.74
CA LEU A 130 -16.97 3.08 26.14
C LEU A 130 -16.81 1.99 27.20
N GLU A 131 -15.70 1.23 27.14
CA GLU A 131 -15.40 0.18 28.10
C GLU A 131 -15.02 0.76 29.47
N LYS A 132 -14.28 1.87 29.49
CA LYS A 132 -13.95 2.61 30.73
C LYS A 132 -15.17 3.22 31.42
N VAL A 133 -16.19 3.60 30.66
CA VAL A 133 -17.45 4.16 31.18
C VAL A 133 -18.48 3.05 31.51
N GLY A 134 -18.15 1.77 31.26
CA GLY A 134 -19.02 0.64 31.59
C GLY A 134 -20.25 0.48 30.67
N ARG A 135 -20.20 1.02 29.44
CA ARG A 135 -21.32 0.89 28.49
C ARG A 135 -21.34 -0.48 27.82
N VAL A 136 -22.47 -1.17 27.93
CA VAL A 136 -22.66 -2.53 27.38
C VAL A 136 -22.83 -2.52 25.85
N GLU A 137 -23.34 -1.42 25.28
CA GLU A 137 -23.66 -1.33 23.85
C GLU A 137 -22.54 -0.70 23.02
N LYS A 138 -21.80 -1.55 22.30
CA LYS A 138 -20.70 -1.15 21.41
C LYS A 138 -21.20 -1.00 19.97
N PRO A 139 -21.22 0.22 19.39
CA PRO A 139 -21.69 0.40 18.02
C PRO A 139 -20.67 -0.13 16.99
N SER A 140 -21.20 -0.66 15.89
CA SER A 140 -20.41 -1.24 14.82
C SER A 140 -19.50 -0.22 14.13
N PHE A 141 -18.38 -0.71 13.58
CA PHE A 141 -17.49 0.11 12.73
C PHE A 141 -18.24 0.78 11.57
N HIS A 142 -19.26 0.10 11.03
CA HIS A 142 -20.08 0.65 9.95
C HIS A 142 -20.85 1.91 10.40
N THR A 143 -21.46 1.87 11.58
CA THR A 143 -22.16 3.03 12.18
C THR A 143 -21.20 4.18 12.40
N TYR A 144 -20.03 3.90 12.97
CA TYR A 144 -18.96 4.88 13.19
C TYR A 144 -18.51 5.54 11.89
N ARG A 145 -18.26 4.74 10.83
CA ARG A 145 -17.88 5.22 9.50
C ARG A 145 -18.93 6.12 8.86
N ARG A 146 -20.22 5.82 9.05
CA ARG A 146 -21.30 6.66 8.53
C ARG A 146 -21.32 8.04 9.17
N VAL A 147 -21.18 8.11 10.49
CA VAL A 147 -21.13 9.40 11.21
C VAL A 147 -19.90 10.22 10.79
N PHE A 148 -18.73 9.57 10.66
CA PHE A 148 -17.53 10.24 10.17
C PHE A 148 -17.69 10.83 8.77
N LYS A 149 -18.26 10.07 7.81
CA LYS A 149 -18.48 10.54 6.44
C LYS A 149 -19.41 11.76 6.39
N ALA A 150 -20.35 11.87 7.33
CA ALA A 150 -21.26 13.00 7.41
C ALA A 150 -20.57 14.30 7.87
N LYS A 151 -19.43 14.22 8.59
CA LYS A 151 -18.71 15.39 9.12
C LYS A 151 -17.82 16.14 8.11
N ASN A 152 -17.81 15.74 6.84
CA ASN A 152 -16.93 16.31 5.79
C ASN A 152 -15.44 16.36 6.19
N LEU A 153 -15.00 15.39 7.00
CA LEU A 153 -13.60 15.26 7.46
C LEU A 153 -12.83 14.27 6.58
N SER A 154 -11.52 14.43 6.48
CA SER A 154 -10.64 13.46 5.81
C SER A 154 -9.28 13.38 6.49
N PHE A 155 -8.57 12.28 6.31
CA PHE A 155 -7.21 12.14 6.81
C PHE A 155 -6.24 12.88 5.88
N HIS A 156 -5.30 13.61 6.46
CA HIS A 156 -4.29 14.32 5.68
C HIS A 156 -3.33 13.32 5.03
N SER A 157 -3.38 13.15 3.71
CA SER A 157 -2.40 12.33 2.98
C SER A 157 -1.18 13.19 2.58
N PRO A 158 0.05 12.81 2.92
CA PRO A 158 1.24 13.53 2.49
C PRO A 158 1.34 13.57 0.96
N LYS A 159 1.58 14.74 0.36
CA LYS A 159 1.74 14.95 -1.10
C LYS A 159 2.95 14.22 -1.73
N LYS A 160 3.69 13.42 -0.95
CA LYS A 160 4.99 12.82 -1.32
C LYS A 160 4.89 11.53 -2.12
N ASP A 161 3.69 10.93 -2.20
CA ASP A 161 3.46 9.58 -2.76
C ASP A 161 2.53 9.57 -3.99
N GLN A 162 2.25 10.73 -4.59
CA GLN A 162 1.31 10.84 -5.71
C GLN A 162 1.99 11.38 -6.97
N CYS A 163 1.79 10.68 -8.09
CA CYS A 163 2.23 11.15 -9.41
C CYS A 163 1.40 12.36 -9.85
N SER A 164 2.05 13.51 -10.04
CA SER A 164 1.39 14.77 -10.40
C SER A 164 0.54 14.66 -11.65
N LEU A 165 1.03 14.01 -12.72
CA LEU A 165 0.28 13.82 -13.96
C LEU A 165 -0.97 12.94 -13.75
N CYS A 166 -0.86 11.88 -12.96
CA CYS A 166 -2.01 11.02 -12.64
C CYS A 166 -3.03 11.73 -11.75
N VAL A 167 -2.59 12.57 -10.81
CA VAL A 167 -3.46 13.38 -9.95
C VAL A 167 -4.17 14.44 -10.79
N SER A 168 -3.43 15.20 -11.60
CA SER A 168 -4.00 16.23 -12.49
C SER A 168 -4.97 15.65 -13.53
N TYR A 169 -4.74 14.43 -14.03
CA TYR A 169 -5.69 13.76 -14.92
C TYR A 169 -6.95 13.28 -14.18
N ARG A 170 -6.80 12.75 -12.96
CA ARG A 170 -7.91 12.19 -12.18
C ARG A 170 -8.82 13.29 -11.61
N GLU A 171 -8.22 14.36 -11.11
CA GLU A 171 -8.88 15.49 -10.45
C GLU A 171 -9.26 16.61 -11.44
N GLY A 172 -8.75 16.58 -12.67
CA GLY A 172 -9.10 17.53 -13.72
C GLY A 172 -10.55 17.39 -14.20
N ASP A 173 -11.12 18.51 -14.65
CA ASP A 173 -12.38 18.53 -15.40
C ASP A 173 -12.24 17.83 -16.77
N ASP A 174 -13.36 17.64 -17.48
CA ASP A 174 -13.36 16.91 -18.75
C ASP A 174 -12.50 17.59 -19.84
N THR A 175 -12.32 18.91 -19.77
CA THR A 175 -11.46 19.66 -20.69
C THR A 175 -9.97 19.42 -20.40
N VAL A 176 -9.60 19.38 -19.12
CA VAL A 176 -8.25 19.07 -18.63
C VAL A 176 -7.92 17.61 -18.91
N LYS A 177 -8.87 16.68 -18.71
CA LYS A 177 -8.72 15.27 -19.08
C LYS A 177 -8.51 15.11 -20.57
N HIS A 178 -9.29 15.78 -21.42
CA HIS A 178 -9.12 15.70 -22.87
C HIS A 178 -7.74 16.19 -23.33
N LYS A 179 -7.27 17.32 -22.78
CA LYS A 179 -5.92 17.87 -23.06
C LYS A 179 -4.79 16.97 -22.56
N LEU A 180 -4.97 16.32 -21.41
CA LEU A 180 -3.94 15.47 -20.80
C LEU A 180 -4.02 14.01 -21.26
N LYS A 181 -5.04 13.59 -22.00
CA LYS A 181 -5.29 12.18 -22.35
C LYS A 181 -4.15 11.53 -23.11
N ALA A 182 -3.72 12.14 -24.22
CA ALA A 182 -2.61 11.62 -25.01
C ALA A 182 -1.31 11.48 -24.18
N ARG A 183 -1.05 12.46 -23.30
CA ARG A 183 0.13 12.48 -22.42
C ARG A 183 0.01 11.49 -21.26
N TYR A 184 -1.21 11.24 -20.77
CA TYR A 184 -1.52 10.24 -19.76
C TYR A 184 -1.41 8.83 -20.33
N ASP A 185 -1.94 8.57 -21.53
CA ASP A 185 -1.88 7.28 -22.20
C ASP A 185 -0.43 6.91 -22.55
N LEU A 186 0.36 7.88 -23.04
CA LEU A 186 1.80 7.72 -23.23
C LEU A 186 2.53 7.45 -21.90
N HIS A 187 2.18 8.17 -20.83
CA HIS A 187 2.74 7.94 -19.50
C HIS A 187 2.41 6.53 -18.93
N ILE A 188 1.30 5.92 -19.34
CA ILE A 188 0.98 4.52 -19.02
C ILE A 188 1.80 3.56 -19.91
N ALA A 189 1.93 3.83 -21.21
CA ALA A 189 2.73 3.02 -22.14
C ALA A 189 4.24 3.06 -21.82
N GLU A 190 4.78 4.21 -21.43
CA GLU A 190 6.15 4.39 -20.95
C GLU A 190 6.43 3.62 -19.66
N LYS A 191 5.40 3.22 -18.89
CA LYS A 191 5.55 2.30 -17.75
C LYS A 191 5.63 0.83 -18.18
N LEU A 192 5.13 0.50 -19.37
CA LEU A 192 5.22 -0.84 -19.96
C LEU A 192 6.58 -1.06 -20.65
N TYR A 193 7.17 -0.02 -21.23
CA TYR A 193 8.47 -0.10 -21.92
C TYR A 193 9.59 -0.70 -21.06
N PRO A 194 9.77 -0.34 -19.77
CA PRO A 194 10.73 -1.00 -18.87
C PRO A 194 10.42 -2.47 -18.62
N ILE A 195 9.13 -2.84 -18.61
CA ILE A 195 8.70 -4.24 -18.41
C ILE A 195 9.08 -5.08 -19.64
N ILE A 196 8.93 -4.51 -20.83
CA ILE A 196 9.30 -5.12 -22.11
C ILE A 196 10.83 -5.14 -22.29
N SER A 197 11.54 -4.08 -21.91
CA SER A 197 12.99 -3.96 -22.06
C SER A 197 13.79 -4.79 -21.04
N LEU A 198 13.19 -5.17 -19.91
CA LEU A 198 13.80 -6.00 -18.87
C LEU A 198 13.56 -7.50 -19.06
N ALA A 199 12.76 -7.90 -20.06
CA ALA A 199 12.68 -9.28 -20.53
C ALA A 199 13.97 -9.61 -21.32
N ARG A 200 14.80 -10.52 -20.79
CA ARG A 200 16.22 -10.71 -21.19
C ARG A 200 16.47 -11.22 -22.62
N ILE A 201 17.66 -10.92 -23.16
CA ILE A 201 18.17 -11.11 -24.54
C ILE A 201 18.78 -12.51 -24.86
N ASN A 202 18.92 -13.45 -23.90
CA ASN A 202 19.82 -14.61 -24.10
C ASN A 202 19.21 -15.93 -24.62
N SER A 203 18.15 -15.91 -25.43
CA SER A 203 17.75 -17.04 -26.29
C SER A 203 16.81 -16.56 -27.39
N PRO A 204 16.80 -17.14 -28.61
CA PRO A 204 15.84 -16.75 -29.64
C PRO A 204 14.49 -17.35 -29.24
N TYR A 205 13.65 -16.58 -28.56
CA TYR A 205 12.34 -17.06 -28.16
C TYR A 205 11.45 -17.17 -29.40
N LYS A 206 10.97 -18.38 -29.68
CA LYS A 206 9.86 -18.59 -30.61
C LYS A 206 8.57 -18.33 -29.84
N VAL A 207 7.93 -17.20 -30.11
CA VAL A 207 6.65 -16.85 -29.50
C VAL A 207 5.58 -17.76 -30.11
N VAL A 208 5.03 -18.66 -29.27
CA VAL A 208 3.88 -19.48 -29.63
C VAL A 208 2.68 -19.00 -28.82
N PRO A 209 1.58 -18.58 -29.46
CA PRO A 209 0.38 -18.15 -28.75
C PRO A 209 -0.23 -19.32 -27.95
N MET A 210 -0.34 -19.15 -26.63
CA MET A 210 -0.94 -20.13 -25.74
C MET A 210 -2.46 -20.09 -25.85
N LYS A 211 -3.08 -21.29 -25.78
CA LYS A 211 -4.53 -21.43 -25.72
C LYS A 211 -4.96 -21.62 -24.27
N PHE A 212 -6.25 -21.40 -24.02
CA PHE A 212 -6.85 -21.51 -22.68
C PHE A 212 -6.67 -22.89 -22.00
N SER A 213 -6.31 -23.92 -22.77
CA SER A 213 -5.95 -25.26 -22.29
C SER A 213 -4.62 -25.34 -21.54
N ASP A 214 -3.77 -24.32 -21.65
CA ASP A 214 -2.39 -24.37 -21.17
C ASP A 214 -2.24 -23.78 -19.76
N PHE A 215 -3.34 -23.32 -19.14
CA PHE A 215 -3.39 -22.90 -17.75
C PHE A 215 -3.47 -24.14 -16.83
N LYS A 216 -2.53 -24.28 -15.89
CA LYS A 216 -2.54 -25.39 -14.92
C LYS A 216 -3.77 -25.31 -14.01
N ASP A 217 -4.47 -26.44 -13.89
CA ASP A 217 -5.60 -26.62 -12.97
C ASP A 217 -5.13 -26.38 -11.52
N TYR A 218 -5.69 -25.36 -10.88
CA TYR A 218 -5.37 -25.00 -9.50
C TYR A 218 -5.62 -26.16 -8.52
N LYS A 219 -6.52 -27.08 -8.89
CA LYS A 219 -6.87 -28.24 -8.08
C LYS A 219 -5.74 -29.26 -8.01
N SER A 220 -5.00 -29.49 -9.09
CA SER A 220 -3.82 -30.37 -9.09
C SER A 220 -2.64 -29.72 -8.37
N LEU A 221 -2.42 -28.42 -8.59
CA LEU A 221 -1.37 -27.66 -7.91
C LEU A 221 -1.57 -27.62 -6.37
N SER A 222 -2.83 -27.53 -5.90
CA SER A 222 -3.16 -27.54 -4.46
C SER A 222 -2.90 -28.89 -3.78
N LYS A 223 -2.94 -30.00 -4.53
CA LYS A 223 -2.62 -31.34 -4.04
C LYS A 223 -1.12 -31.52 -3.89
N ASP A 224 -0.34 -31.04 -4.87
CA ASP A 224 1.12 -31.18 -4.87
C ASP A 224 1.78 -30.32 -3.78
N LEU A 225 1.24 -29.13 -3.50
CA LEU A 225 1.74 -28.21 -2.48
C LEU A 225 1.18 -28.46 -1.07
N ARG A 226 0.33 -29.48 -0.88
CA ARG A 226 -0.32 -29.84 0.40
C ARG A 226 -1.03 -28.68 1.14
N ILE A 227 -1.43 -27.62 0.44
CA ILE A 227 -2.07 -26.42 1.03
C ILE A 227 -3.38 -26.79 1.75
N LEU A 228 -4.11 -27.79 1.24
CA LEU A 228 -5.35 -28.31 1.84
C LEU A 228 -5.13 -29.26 3.04
N SER A 229 -3.87 -29.52 3.43
CA SER A 229 -3.52 -30.40 4.56
C SER A 229 -3.39 -29.68 5.90
N ILE A 230 -3.31 -28.35 5.89
CA ILE A 230 -3.29 -27.53 7.10
C ILE A 230 -4.69 -27.55 7.70
N ARG A 231 -4.86 -28.28 8.80
CA ARG A 231 -6.14 -28.43 9.50
C ARG A 231 -6.31 -27.43 10.63
N THR A 232 -5.26 -26.76 11.08
CA THR A 232 -5.27 -25.89 12.27
C THR A 232 -4.60 -24.53 12.01
N SER A 233 -5.19 -23.46 12.54
CA SER A 233 -4.63 -22.10 12.53
C SER A 233 -3.47 -21.96 13.53
N GLU A 234 -2.71 -20.86 13.47
CA GLU A 234 -1.67 -20.52 14.47
C GLU A 234 -2.20 -20.43 15.91
N SER A 235 -3.51 -20.21 16.07
CA SER A 235 -4.23 -20.22 17.35
C SER A 235 -4.80 -21.61 17.74
N GLY A 236 -4.44 -22.66 17.01
CA GLY A 236 -4.83 -24.06 17.31
C GLY A 236 -6.26 -24.44 16.91
N LYS A 237 -6.99 -23.61 16.15
CA LYS A 237 -8.39 -23.87 15.77
C LYS A 237 -8.49 -24.54 14.40
N ASN A 238 -9.45 -25.45 14.24
CA ASN A 238 -9.64 -26.15 12.96
C ASN A 238 -10.02 -25.18 11.81
N VAL A 239 -9.28 -25.19 10.71
CA VAL A 239 -9.48 -24.30 9.55
C VAL A 239 -10.50 -24.92 8.59
N LYS A 240 -11.66 -24.27 8.46
CA LYS A 240 -12.65 -24.59 7.43
C LYS A 240 -12.36 -23.79 6.16
N TRP A 241 -11.70 -24.44 5.21
CA TRP A 241 -11.33 -23.85 3.91
C TRP A 241 -12.51 -23.43 3.01
N THR A 242 -13.75 -23.72 3.41
CA THR A 242 -14.97 -23.26 2.75
C THR A 242 -15.37 -21.83 3.14
N ASP A 243 -14.79 -21.30 4.21
CA ASP A 243 -15.03 -19.94 4.68
C ASP A 243 -13.99 -18.99 4.06
N VAL A 244 -14.39 -17.76 3.76
CA VAL A 244 -13.47 -16.74 3.21
C VAL A 244 -12.44 -16.38 4.29
N MET A 245 -11.18 -16.71 4.04
CA MET A 245 -10.06 -16.43 4.95
C MET A 245 -9.35 -15.14 4.52
N GLU A 246 -8.97 -14.30 5.49
CA GLU A 246 -8.18 -13.09 5.25
C GLU A 246 -6.68 -13.45 5.37
N VAL A 247 -5.91 -13.17 4.31
CA VAL A 247 -4.45 -13.34 4.27
C VAL A 247 -3.84 -11.94 4.29
N TYR A 248 -2.91 -11.66 5.22
CA TYR A 248 -2.26 -10.35 5.30
C TYR A 248 -1.21 -10.20 4.19
N GLY A 249 -1.61 -9.59 3.08
CA GLY A 249 -0.74 -8.92 2.11
C GLY A 249 -1.05 -7.42 2.11
N CYS A 250 -0.07 -6.57 1.80
CA CYS A 250 -0.27 -5.11 1.77
C CYS A 250 -1.48 -4.73 0.88
N GLN A 251 -2.25 -3.69 1.24
CA GLN A 251 -3.46 -3.27 0.50
C GLN A 251 -3.18 -2.72 -0.92
N ASP A 252 -1.91 -2.55 -1.27
CA ASP A 252 -1.45 -2.08 -2.59
C ASP A 252 -1.00 -3.26 -3.46
N SER A 253 -1.07 -3.10 -4.78
CA SER A 253 -0.51 -4.09 -5.70
C SER A 253 0.99 -4.25 -5.46
N GLU A 254 1.41 -5.47 -5.15
CA GLU A 254 2.80 -5.82 -4.83
C GLU A 254 3.67 -5.77 -6.09
N THR A 255 4.09 -4.56 -6.45
CA THR A 255 5.07 -4.30 -7.50
C THR A 255 6.48 -4.30 -6.92
N ILE A 256 7.49 -4.51 -7.77
CA ILE A 256 8.89 -4.36 -7.35
C ILE A 256 9.12 -2.99 -6.72
N GLN A 257 8.54 -1.93 -7.29
CA GLN A 257 8.64 -0.56 -6.78
C GLN A 257 7.97 -0.40 -5.40
N HIS A 258 6.86 -1.10 -5.16
CA HIS A 258 6.25 -1.18 -3.84
C HIS A 258 7.19 -1.88 -2.86
N VAL A 259 7.69 -3.07 -3.18
CA VAL A 259 8.61 -3.83 -2.31
C VAL A 259 9.91 -3.07 -2.04
N THR A 260 10.48 -2.41 -3.04
CA THR A 260 11.79 -1.74 -2.92
C THR A 260 11.73 -0.34 -2.34
N GLY A 261 10.58 0.34 -2.33
CA GLY A 261 10.55 1.73 -1.85
C GLY A 261 9.19 2.32 -1.54
N GLY A 262 8.11 1.53 -1.56
CA GLY A 262 6.74 1.99 -1.28
C GLY A 262 6.03 1.25 -0.14
N CYS A 263 6.59 0.14 0.35
CA CYS A 263 5.95 -0.70 1.35
C CYS A 263 6.12 -0.09 2.75
N GLN A 264 5.00 0.24 3.39
CA GLN A 264 5.00 0.80 4.75
C GLN A 264 5.56 -0.19 5.79
N ALA A 265 5.43 -1.50 5.55
CA ALA A 265 5.95 -2.52 6.46
C ALA A 265 7.49 -2.55 6.49
N PHE A 266 8.16 -2.28 5.37
CA PHE A 266 9.63 -2.25 5.28
C PHE A 266 10.23 -0.89 5.60
N ALA A 267 9.42 0.17 5.66
CA ALA A 267 9.86 1.53 5.94
C ALA A 267 10.62 1.71 7.27
N PRO A 268 10.12 1.22 8.43
CA PRO A 268 10.79 1.46 9.71
C PRO A 268 12.07 0.63 9.91
N THR A 269 12.23 -0.49 9.19
CA THR A 269 13.35 -1.43 9.35
C THR A 269 14.29 -1.40 8.16
N ASP A 270 13.92 -2.08 7.07
CA ASP A 270 14.86 -2.42 6.01
C ASP A 270 15.16 -1.21 5.11
N TYR A 271 14.21 -0.30 4.91
CA TYR A 271 14.47 0.97 4.19
C TYR A 271 15.36 1.89 5.00
N LYS A 272 15.19 1.92 6.33
CA LYS A 272 16.06 2.66 7.25
C LYS A 272 17.48 2.08 7.22
N GLU A 273 17.64 0.77 7.32
CA GLU A 273 18.97 0.13 7.25
C GLU A 273 19.67 0.44 5.93
N ARG A 274 18.96 0.34 4.80
CA ARG A 274 19.50 0.68 3.48
C ARG A 274 19.96 2.13 3.39
N HIS A 275 19.17 3.04 3.96
CA HIS A 275 19.52 4.45 4.07
C HIS A 275 20.78 4.66 4.90
N ASP A 276 20.82 4.06 6.09
CA ASP A 276 21.92 4.19 7.03
C ASP A 276 23.23 3.62 6.46
N ILE A 277 23.18 2.58 5.62
CA ILE A 277 24.36 2.07 4.90
C ILE A 277 25.00 3.18 4.04
N ALA A 278 24.19 3.89 3.25
CA ALA A 278 24.69 4.97 2.40
C ALA A 278 25.26 6.13 3.24
N ALA A 279 24.56 6.51 4.31
CA ALA A 279 25.02 7.54 5.24
C ALA A 279 26.33 7.13 5.95
N LYS A 280 26.47 5.88 6.40
CA LYS A 280 27.69 5.35 7.05
C LYS A 280 28.92 5.46 6.13
N ILE A 281 28.75 5.11 4.85
CA ILE A 281 29.82 5.22 3.86
C ILE A 281 30.26 6.68 3.72
N MET A 282 29.30 7.62 3.60
CA MET A 282 29.59 9.05 3.53
C MET A 282 30.32 9.55 4.79
N HIS A 283 29.81 9.19 5.98
CA HIS A 283 30.39 9.61 7.25
C HIS A 283 31.84 9.14 7.40
N GLN A 284 32.14 7.88 7.08
CA GLN A 284 33.49 7.34 7.18
C GLN A 284 34.46 8.06 6.23
N GLU A 285 34.03 8.34 5.00
CA GLU A 285 34.84 9.02 3.99
C GLU A 285 35.15 10.47 4.40
N LEU A 286 34.16 11.17 4.96
CA LEU A 286 34.34 12.51 5.51
C LEU A 286 35.24 12.50 6.76
N ALA A 287 35.02 11.57 7.68
CA ALA A 287 35.82 11.43 8.88
C ALA A 287 37.30 11.18 8.53
N TYR A 288 37.57 10.32 7.54
CA TYR A 288 38.92 10.07 7.07
C TYR A 288 39.54 11.30 6.39
N LYS A 289 38.77 11.96 5.50
CA LYS A 289 39.21 13.21 4.84
C LYS A 289 39.65 14.27 5.85
N PHE A 290 38.87 14.46 6.91
CA PHE A 290 39.14 15.47 7.93
C PHE A 290 40.12 15.02 9.02
N LYS A 291 40.76 13.84 8.86
CA LYS A 291 41.69 13.25 9.83
C LYS A 291 41.06 13.11 11.23
N LEU A 292 39.78 12.78 11.27
CA LEU A 292 39.04 12.46 12.50
C LEU A 292 39.11 10.96 12.84
N ILE A 293 39.51 10.14 11.87
CA ILE A 293 39.84 8.73 12.03
C ILE A 293 41.13 8.42 11.27
N GLU A 294 41.89 7.45 11.76
CA GLU A 294 43.21 7.10 11.20
C GLU A 294 43.12 6.18 9.99
N CYS A 295 42.16 5.25 9.98
CA CYS A 295 42.03 4.25 8.93
C CYS A 295 40.58 4.01 8.52
N LYS A 296 40.40 3.54 7.28
CA LYS A 296 39.08 3.13 6.76
C LYS A 296 38.83 1.66 7.05
N LEU A 297 37.63 1.36 7.54
CA LEU A 297 37.11 0.01 7.65
C LEU A 297 36.22 -0.36 6.46
N GLN A 298 35.89 -1.63 6.35
CA GLN A 298 34.81 -2.09 5.47
C GLN A 298 33.48 -1.49 5.96
N TYR A 299 32.68 -0.94 5.04
CA TYR A 299 31.49 -0.14 5.40
C TYR A 299 30.46 -0.87 6.28
N TYR A 300 30.39 -2.20 6.21
CA TYR A 300 29.50 -3.02 7.03
C TYR A 300 30.04 -3.31 8.44
N LYS A 301 31.32 -3.05 8.71
CA LYS A 301 31.93 -3.11 10.05
C LYS A 301 32.01 -1.73 10.71
N TYR A 302 31.80 -0.67 9.94
CA TYR A 302 31.92 0.70 10.43
C TYR A 302 30.68 1.12 11.21
N THR A 303 30.90 1.68 12.40
CA THR A 303 29.87 2.29 13.23
C THR A 303 30.25 3.75 13.47
N PRO A 304 29.47 4.72 12.94
CA PRO A 304 29.71 6.13 13.17
C PRO A 304 29.62 6.49 14.65
N GLN A 305 30.54 7.33 15.13
CA GLN A 305 30.40 7.97 16.42
C GLN A 305 29.49 9.18 16.30
N CYS A 306 28.66 9.45 17.31
CA CYS A 306 27.71 10.56 17.29
C CYS A 306 28.37 11.93 17.08
N VAL A 307 29.62 12.08 17.56
CA VAL A 307 30.44 13.28 17.38
C VAL A 307 31.89 12.85 17.19
N LEU A 308 32.52 13.37 16.16
CA LEU A 308 33.97 13.38 16.00
C LEU A 308 34.43 14.83 15.93
N GLU A 309 35.53 15.16 16.59
CA GLU A 309 36.01 16.54 16.67
C GLU A 309 37.54 16.60 16.72
N ASN A 310 38.11 17.57 16.03
CA ASN A 310 39.49 18.01 16.20
C ASN A 310 39.52 19.56 16.20
N ASP A 311 40.71 20.16 16.15
CA ASP A 311 40.86 21.62 16.21
C ASP A 311 40.21 22.36 15.04
N LYS A 312 40.07 21.71 13.88
CA LYS A 312 39.58 22.34 12.65
C LYS A 312 38.15 21.94 12.28
N TYR A 313 37.77 20.71 12.57
CA TYR A 313 36.54 20.11 12.09
C TYR A 313 35.75 19.46 13.22
N LYS A 314 34.42 19.52 13.09
CA LYS A 314 33.49 18.72 13.88
C LYS A 314 32.52 18.03 12.95
N LEU A 315 32.29 16.75 13.19
CA LEU A 315 31.41 15.90 12.41
C LEU A 315 30.36 15.30 13.35
N TYR A 316 29.09 15.59 13.10
CA TYR A 316 27.97 15.00 13.83
C TYR A 316 27.31 13.92 12.99
N TRP A 317 26.87 12.85 13.66
CA TRP A 317 26.11 11.77 13.09
C TRP A 317 24.73 11.67 13.75
N ASP A 318 23.67 11.64 12.94
CA ASP A 318 22.28 11.37 13.33
C ASP A 318 21.83 12.13 14.58
N ARG A 319 22.19 13.41 14.67
CA ARG A 319 21.97 14.25 15.85
C ARG A 319 20.93 15.33 15.57
N THR A 320 19.95 15.42 16.45
CA THR A 320 18.99 16.52 16.46
C THR A 320 19.68 17.84 16.80
N VAL A 321 19.51 18.84 15.95
CA VAL A 321 19.91 20.22 16.19
C VAL A 321 18.82 20.90 17.02
N LEU A 322 19.21 21.37 18.20
CA LEU A 322 18.34 22.15 19.05
C LEU A 322 18.31 23.60 18.56
N THR A 323 17.11 24.08 18.27
CA THR A 323 16.85 25.46 17.85
C THR A 323 15.85 26.11 18.81
N ASP A 324 15.87 27.45 18.88
CA ASP A 324 14.99 28.26 19.74
C ASP A 324 13.55 28.28 19.21
N GLN A 325 13.42 28.16 17.89
CA GLN A 325 12.15 27.94 17.22
C GLN A 325 11.94 26.45 16.94
N TYR A 326 10.68 26.01 17.00
CA TYR A 326 10.31 24.65 16.62
C TYR A 326 10.47 24.46 15.10
N ILE A 327 11.42 23.62 14.70
CA ILE A 327 11.64 23.22 13.31
C ILE A 327 11.27 21.75 13.15
N LYS A 328 10.33 21.48 12.23
CA LYS A 328 9.83 20.13 11.96
C LYS A 328 10.90 19.16 11.43
N GLN A 329 11.93 19.66 10.76
CA GLN A 329 13.02 18.87 10.17
C GLN A 329 14.36 19.41 10.69
N ASN A 330 14.78 18.92 11.85
CA ASN A 330 15.95 19.41 12.57
C ASN A 330 17.01 18.33 12.83
N ARG A 331 16.92 17.18 12.13
CA ARG A 331 17.84 16.05 12.28
C ARG A 331 18.39 15.61 10.91
N PRO A 332 19.39 16.33 10.38
CA PRO A 332 20.17 15.84 9.23
C PRO A 332 20.95 14.57 9.60
N ASP A 333 21.29 13.76 8.60
CA ASP A 333 22.05 12.52 8.83
C ASP A 333 23.49 12.79 9.24
N ILE A 334 24.12 13.79 8.61
CA ILE A 334 25.49 14.20 8.91
C ILE A 334 25.57 15.72 8.91
N ILE A 335 26.32 16.29 9.86
CA ILE A 335 26.62 17.72 9.91
C ILE A 335 28.12 17.90 9.98
N ILE A 336 28.69 18.65 9.04
CA ILE A 336 30.09 19.05 9.03
C ILE A 336 30.18 20.48 9.51
N VAL A 337 31.05 20.76 10.48
CA VAL A 337 31.40 22.11 10.90
C VAL A 337 32.89 22.31 10.62
N ASP A 338 33.20 23.25 9.73
CA ASP A 338 34.54 23.79 9.53
C ASP A 338 34.70 25.04 10.41
N LYS A 339 35.51 24.92 11.45
CA LYS A 339 35.73 25.98 12.44
C LYS A 339 36.52 27.14 11.85
N GLY A 340 37.45 26.87 10.94
CA GLY A 340 38.31 27.88 10.32
C GLY A 340 37.55 28.73 9.30
N ALA A 341 36.80 28.06 8.40
CA ALA A 341 35.98 28.74 7.41
C ALA A 341 34.65 29.28 7.98
N GLN A 342 34.31 28.93 9.23
CA GLN A 342 33.01 29.18 9.84
C GLN A 342 31.86 28.71 8.94
N LYS A 343 32.03 27.51 8.37
CA LYS A 343 31.12 26.91 7.39
C LYS A 343 30.48 25.66 7.98
N VAL A 344 29.17 25.52 7.83
CA VAL A 344 28.43 24.31 8.17
C VAL A 344 27.82 23.69 6.92
N THR A 345 28.00 22.39 6.74
CA THR A 345 27.39 21.64 5.65
C THR A 345 26.51 20.55 6.24
N LEU A 346 25.21 20.61 5.93
CA LEU A 346 24.23 19.60 6.29
C LEU A 346 24.15 18.58 5.15
N ILE A 347 24.26 17.30 5.47
CA ILE A 347 24.15 16.22 4.49
C ILE A 347 22.96 15.35 4.87
N ASP A 348 22.13 15.10 3.86
CA ASP A 348 20.88 14.39 4.03
C ASP A 348 20.73 13.36 2.89
N VAL A 349 20.70 12.08 3.26
CA VAL A 349 20.76 10.94 2.35
C VAL A 349 19.34 10.52 1.98
N ALA A 350 19.10 10.10 0.74
CA ALA A 350 17.79 9.61 0.33
C ALA A 350 17.90 8.50 -0.70
N ILE A 351 17.09 7.46 -0.52
CA ILE A 351 17.03 6.31 -1.43
C ILE A 351 15.61 6.11 -1.95
N PRO A 352 15.09 7.02 -2.81
CA PRO A 352 13.75 6.88 -3.36
C PRO A 352 13.70 5.90 -4.54
N ASN A 353 12.48 5.62 -5.03
CA ASN A 353 12.30 5.00 -6.34
C ASN A 353 12.75 5.95 -7.46
N SER A 354 13.23 5.39 -8.59
CA SER A 354 13.82 6.15 -9.71
C SER A 354 12.94 7.30 -10.20
N ASN A 355 11.63 7.11 -10.26
CA ASN A 355 10.67 8.10 -10.76
C ASN A 355 10.59 9.37 -9.87
N ASN A 356 11.11 9.30 -8.65
CA ASN A 356 10.98 10.36 -7.64
C ASN A 356 12.31 11.12 -7.38
N LEU A 357 13.39 10.80 -8.10
CA LEU A 357 14.74 11.34 -7.82
C LEU A 357 14.79 12.87 -7.82
N THR A 358 14.31 13.52 -8.89
CA THR A 358 14.37 14.98 -9.04
C THR A 358 13.50 15.69 -8.01
N TYR A 359 12.30 15.17 -7.73
CA TYR A 359 11.41 15.72 -6.72
C TYR A 359 12.03 15.66 -5.32
N LYS A 360 12.62 14.51 -4.96
CA LYS A 360 13.23 14.31 -3.63
C LYS A 360 14.43 15.22 -3.37
N HIS A 361 15.19 15.54 -4.42
CA HIS A 361 16.26 16.53 -4.35
C HIS A 361 15.75 17.90 -3.93
N ASN A 362 14.80 18.43 -4.69
CA ASN A 362 14.25 19.77 -4.42
C ASN A 362 13.49 19.80 -3.08
N GLU A 363 12.79 18.71 -2.74
CA GLU A 363 12.10 18.55 -1.45
C GLU A 363 13.07 18.64 -0.26
N LYS A 364 14.26 18.01 -0.34
CA LYS A 364 15.25 18.05 0.75
C LYS A 364 15.89 19.42 0.89
N VAL A 365 16.35 20.04 -0.21
CA VAL A 365 16.91 21.40 -0.17
C VAL A 365 15.92 22.40 0.42
N ALA A 366 14.64 22.34 0.02
CA ALA A 366 13.63 23.26 0.52
C ALA A 366 13.33 23.10 2.02
N LYS A 367 13.39 21.86 2.55
CA LYS A 367 13.06 21.57 3.96
C LYS A 367 14.08 22.08 4.95
N TYR A 368 15.37 22.00 4.61
CA TYR A 368 16.42 22.36 5.56
C TYR A 368 16.73 23.86 5.56
N ARG A 369 16.18 24.63 4.64
CA ARG A 369 16.41 26.09 4.55
C ARG A 369 16.14 26.84 5.85
N GLU A 370 15.09 26.47 6.59
CA GLU A 370 14.77 27.08 7.89
C GLU A 370 15.81 26.69 8.95
N LEU A 371 16.25 25.43 8.95
CA LEU A 371 17.30 24.94 9.84
C LEU A 371 18.64 25.61 9.55
N GLU A 372 18.99 25.79 8.28
CA GLU A 372 20.20 26.50 7.85
C GLU A 372 20.25 27.91 8.43
N PHE A 373 19.13 28.64 8.36
CA PHE A 373 19.03 29.99 8.92
C PHE A 373 19.23 29.98 10.44
N GLN A 374 18.61 29.03 11.15
CA GLN A 374 18.78 28.93 12.60
C GLN A 374 20.21 28.57 13.00
N ILE A 375 20.83 27.59 12.34
CA ILE A 375 22.22 27.22 12.59
C ILE A 375 23.14 28.41 12.33
N LYS A 376 22.93 29.12 11.22
CA LYS A 376 23.72 30.30 10.87
C LYS A 376 23.69 31.35 11.99
N ARG A 377 22.49 31.64 12.49
CA ARG A 377 22.24 32.64 13.53
C ARG A 377 22.78 32.19 14.89
N GLN A 378 22.40 30.99 15.35
CA GLN A 378 22.70 30.50 16.68
C GLN A 378 24.17 30.13 16.85
N TRP A 379 24.76 29.47 15.85
CA TRP A 379 26.16 29.03 15.91
C TRP A 379 27.12 30.09 15.36
N LYS A 380 26.60 31.26 14.96
CA LYS A 380 27.36 32.40 14.41
C LYS A 380 28.27 32.01 13.24
N MET A 381 27.72 31.22 12.32
CA MET A 381 28.44 30.70 11.15
C MET A 381 28.32 31.68 9.97
N LYS A 382 29.36 31.77 9.14
CA LYS A 382 29.34 32.61 7.93
C LYS A 382 28.53 31.97 6.81
N TYR A 383 28.70 30.67 6.62
CA TYR A 383 28.09 29.92 5.55
C TYR A 383 27.41 28.67 6.10
N VAL A 384 26.18 28.40 5.66
CA VAL A 384 25.47 27.16 5.95
C VAL A 384 24.80 26.68 4.66
N GLU A 385 24.98 25.43 4.31
CA GLU A 385 24.40 24.84 3.10
C GLU A 385 23.96 23.39 3.33
N THR A 386 22.93 22.94 2.61
CA THR A 386 22.49 21.55 2.59
C THR A 386 22.87 20.88 1.26
N ILE A 387 23.59 19.76 1.36
CA ILE A 387 24.00 18.93 0.23
C ILE A 387 23.25 17.58 0.31
N PRO A 388 22.20 17.36 -0.49
CA PRO A 388 21.47 16.11 -0.49
C PRO A 388 22.23 15.01 -1.24
N ILE A 389 22.30 13.81 -0.67
CA ILE A 389 22.94 12.63 -1.28
C ILE A 389 21.84 11.65 -1.69
N ILE A 390 21.50 11.66 -2.98
CA ILE A 390 20.31 10.96 -3.48
C ILE A 390 20.70 9.91 -4.52
N MET A 391 20.19 8.69 -4.33
CA MET A 391 20.38 7.57 -5.25
C MET A 391 19.10 6.74 -5.33
N SER A 392 18.80 6.13 -6.48
CA SER A 392 17.63 5.27 -6.55
C SER A 392 17.81 3.97 -5.76
N SER A 393 16.72 3.40 -5.25
CA SER A 393 16.67 2.03 -4.73
C SER A 393 17.15 0.98 -5.74
N THR A 394 17.06 1.27 -7.04
CA THR A 394 17.57 0.43 -8.15
C THR A 394 19.01 0.77 -8.55
N GLY A 395 19.69 1.65 -7.82
CA GLY A 395 21.08 2.04 -8.08
C GLY A 395 21.26 3.09 -9.17
N VAL A 396 20.19 3.70 -9.72
CA VAL A 396 20.32 4.83 -10.65
C VAL A 396 20.96 6.02 -9.94
N ILE A 397 22.01 6.57 -10.56
CA ILE A 397 22.82 7.67 -10.03
C ILE A 397 22.45 8.95 -10.79
N PRO A 398 21.82 9.94 -10.13
CA PRO A 398 21.57 11.22 -10.77
C PRO A 398 22.88 12.01 -10.92
N ARG A 399 23.01 12.79 -12.01
CA ARG A 399 24.18 13.65 -12.26
C ARG A 399 24.50 14.59 -11.08
N ARG A 400 23.45 15.11 -10.43
CA ARG A 400 23.57 15.95 -9.23
C ARG A 400 24.28 15.27 -8.06
N LEU A 401 24.18 13.95 -7.92
CA LEU A 401 24.93 13.24 -6.87
C LEU A 401 26.44 13.36 -7.10
N LEU A 402 26.90 13.28 -8.35
CA LEU A 402 28.32 13.45 -8.69
C LEU A 402 28.79 14.88 -8.43
N GLU A 403 27.97 15.87 -8.78
CA GLU A 403 28.24 17.29 -8.49
C GLU A 403 28.34 17.53 -6.98
N ASN A 404 27.44 16.94 -6.19
CA ASN A 404 27.43 17.05 -4.73
C ASN A 404 28.65 16.35 -4.08
N ILE A 405 29.07 15.19 -4.59
CA ILE A 405 30.28 14.50 -4.13
C ILE A 405 31.53 15.37 -4.41
N LYS A 406 31.57 16.02 -5.57
CA LYS A 406 32.65 16.97 -5.91
C LYS A 406 32.64 18.21 -5.01
N ALA A 407 31.47 18.75 -4.70
CA ALA A 407 31.33 19.89 -3.78
C ALA A 407 31.82 19.56 -2.35
N LEU A 408 31.73 18.29 -1.94
CA LEU A 408 32.32 17.78 -0.70
C LEU A 408 33.82 17.47 -0.83
N GLU A 409 34.41 17.66 -2.02
CA GLU A 409 35.79 17.33 -2.41
C GLU A 409 36.14 15.87 -2.06
N LEU A 410 35.20 14.97 -2.29
CA LEU A 410 35.40 13.53 -2.15
C LEU A 410 35.71 12.91 -3.53
N SER A 411 36.39 11.75 -3.50
CA SER A 411 36.65 11.00 -4.74
C SER A 411 35.33 10.57 -5.38
N GLU A 412 35.20 10.75 -6.70
CA GLU A 412 34.02 10.29 -7.44
C GLU A 412 33.77 8.79 -7.22
N ASN A 413 34.81 7.97 -7.03
CA ASN A 413 34.64 6.52 -6.84
C ASN A 413 33.78 6.14 -5.63
N ILE A 414 33.52 7.04 -4.68
CA ILE A 414 32.64 6.80 -3.53
C ILE A 414 31.22 6.40 -3.98
N TYR A 415 30.71 6.96 -5.09
CA TYR A 415 29.35 6.62 -5.55
C TYR A 415 29.21 5.13 -5.84
N LYS A 416 30.29 4.45 -6.28
CA LYS A 416 30.29 3.01 -6.59
C LYS A 416 30.12 2.19 -5.32
N ILE A 417 30.76 2.63 -4.23
CA ILE A 417 30.68 1.98 -2.92
C ILE A 417 29.26 2.15 -2.35
N ILE A 418 28.73 3.37 -2.41
CA ILE A 418 27.35 3.68 -2.00
C ILE A 418 26.37 2.84 -2.82
N GLN A 419 26.49 2.85 -4.15
CA GLN A 419 25.64 2.10 -5.07
C GLN A 419 25.67 0.61 -4.77
N LYS A 420 26.86 0.04 -4.56
CA LYS A 420 27.00 -1.38 -4.17
C LYS A 420 26.28 -1.67 -2.85
N GLY A 421 26.49 -0.85 -1.82
CA GLY A 421 25.82 -1.02 -0.52
C GLY A 421 24.30 -0.97 -0.62
N VAL A 422 23.79 0.03 -1.35
CA VAL A 422 22.34 0.22 -1.58
C VAL A 422 21.74 -0.94 -2.37
N LEU A 423 22.38 -1.38 -3.45
CA LEU A 423 21.90 -2.50 -4.27
C LEU A 423 21.88 -3.81 -3.49
N LEU A 424 22.91 -4.09 -2.68
CA LEU A 424 22.94 -5.27 -1.83
C LEU A 424 21.82 -5.26 -0.79
N ALA A 425 21.57 -4.12 -0.15
CA ALA A 425 20.46 -3.96 0.79
C ALA A 425 19.10 -4.10 0.10
N THR A 426 18.89 -3.49 -1.07
CA THR A 426 17.67 -3.68 -1.87
C THR A 426 17.49 -5.16 -2.25
N ALA A 427 18.55 -5.85 -2.65
CA ALA A 427 18.48 -7.28 -2.96
C ALA A 427 18.10 -8.13 -1.74
N ARG A 428 18.60 -7.79 -0.54
CA ARG A 428 18.18 -8.45 0.71
C ARG A 428 16.69 -8.25 0.99
N ILE A 429 16.17 -7.03 0.82
CA ILE A 429 14.74 -6.72 0.97
C ILE A 429 13.90 -7.61 0.04
N VAL A 430 14.28 -7.67 -1.25
CA VAL A 430 13.57 -8.47 -2.24
C VAL A 430 13.65 -9.97 -1.90
N ARG A 431 14.82 -10.47 -1.48
CA ARG A 431 14.97 -11.88 -1.05
C ARG A 431 14.15 -12.21 0.18
N LYS A 432 14.10 -11.31 1.18
CA LYS A 432 13.28 -11.46 2.39
C LYS A 432 11.81 -11.51 2.03
N PHE A 433 11.37 -10.63 1.14
CA PHE A 433 10.01 -10.61 0.62
C PHE A 433 9.66 -11.90 -0.15
N MET A 434 10.54 -12.34 -1.07
CA MET A 434 10.32 -13.57 -1.84
C MET A 434 10.46 -14.85 -1.01
N GLY A 435 11.33 -14.88 0.01
CA GLY A 435 11.60 -16.03 0.86
C GLY A 435 10.51 -16.27 1.92
N ASN A 436 9.71 -15.26 2.25
CA ASN A 436 8.52 -15.39 3.09
C ASN A 436 7.34 -16.05 2.35
N ALA A 437 7.48 -16.38 1.06
CA ALA A 437 6.48 -17.12 0.29
C ALA A 437 6.65 -18.65 0.36
N SER A 438 7.56 -19.14 1.21
CA SER A 438 7.84 -20.56 1.39
C SER A 438 7.99 -20.92 2.87
N THR A 439 6.85 -21.13 3.52
CA THR A 439 6.65 -22.07 4.65
C THR A 439 5.22 -22.57 4.60
#